data_AF-A0A538C3T0-F1
#
_entry.id   AF-A0A538C3T0-F1
#
_cell.length_a   1.000
_cell.length_b   1.000
_cell.length_c   1.000
_cell.angle_alpha   90.00
_cell.angle_beta   90.00
_cell.angle_gamma   90.00
#
_symmetry.space_group_name_H-M   'P 1'
#
loop_
_entity.id
_entity.type
_entity.pdbx_description
1 polymer ?
#
loop_
_entity_poly.entity_id
_entity_poly.type
_entity_poly.pdbx_seq_one_letter_code
_entity_poly.pdbx_strand_id
1 'polypeptide(L)'
;MAGPDARAFAALLCGYCLDVEEREQVLVRSTALAAPLLLELQGEILRRGAWPLLRVEVPGEASTFYANARDEQLDDFPQLALTEAKKADKILSIQATADPRELARTDPALIARVARARKPIREATLKRQW
;
A
#
# COMPACT_ATOMS: atom_id res chain seq x y z
N MET A 1 -23.13 -9.24 -6.41
CA MET A 1 -22.31 -10.40 -6.00
C MET A 1 -21.51 -9.98 -4.79
N ALA A 2 -21.70 -10.62 -3.64
CA ALA A 2 -20.82 -10.39 -2.50
C ALA A 2 -19.42 -10.89 -2.89
N GLY A 3 -18.39 -10.10 -2.58
CA GLY A 3 -16.99 -10.51 -2.79
C GLY A 3 -16.65 -11.77 -1.98
N PRO A 4 -15.43 -12.32 -2.16
CA PRO A 4 -14.96 -13.42 -1.33
C PRO A 4 -15.04 -13.05 0.16
N ASP A 5 -15.32 -14.05 1.01
CA ASP A 5 -15.33 -13.89 2.46
C ASP A 5 -13.98 -13.29 2.92
N ALA A 6 -14.05 -12.13 3.57
CA ALA A 6 -12.86 -11.34 3.92
C ALA A 6 -11.91 -12.11 4.83
N ARG A 7 -12.45 -12.93 5.74
CA ARG A 7 -11.68 -13.70 6.71
C ARG A 7 -10.95 -14.87 6.04
N ALA A 8 -11.65 -15.63 5.22
CA ALA A 8 -11.04 -16.72 4.45
C ALA A 8 -9.96 -16.19 3.50
N PHE A 9 -10.20 -15.03 2.88
CA PHE A 9 -9.21 -14.41 2.00
C PHE A 9 -7.99 -13.89 2.76
N ALA A 10 -8.16 -13.26 3.92
CA ALA A 10 -7.05 -12.85 4.78
C ALA A 10 -6.19 -14.04 5.21
N ALA A 11 -6.82 -15.16 5.59
CA ALA A 11 -6.11 -16.40 5.95
C ALA A 11 -5.28 -16.95 4.78
N LEU A 12 -5.83 -16.96 3.56
CA LEU A 12 -5.11 -17.36 2.34
C LEU A 12 -3.91 -16.45 2.08
N LEU A 13 -4.12 -15.12 2.12
CA LEU A 13 -3.07 -14.14 1.84
C LEU A 13 -1.92 -14.26 2.85
N CYS A 14 -2.21 -14.34 4.15
CA CYS A 14 -1.16 -14.41 5.16
C CYS A 14 -0.49 -15.80 5.24
N GLY A 15 -1.24 -16.87 4.98
CA GLY A 15 -0.74 -18.24 5.16
C GLY A 15 -0.13 -18.87 3.92
N TYR A 16 -0.58 -18.51 2.72
CA TYR A 16 -0.12 -19.14 1.48
C TYR A 16 0.65 -18.16 0.60
N CYS A 17 0.15 -16.94 0.42
CA CYS A 17 0.81 -15.97 -0.46
C CYS A 17 2.05 -15.39 0.19
N LEU A 18 1.87 -14.75 1.34
CA LEU A 18 2.93 -14.03 2.05
C LEU A 18 3.82 -14.96 2.88
N ASP A 19 3.27 -16.10 3.34
CA ASP A 19 3.90 -17.00 4.30
C ASP A 19 4.46 -16.22 5.50
N VAL A 20 3.54 -15.58 6.24
CA VAL A 20 3.87 -14.66 7.34
C VAL A 20 4.39 -15.44 8.55
N GLU A 21 5.58 -15.07 8.99
CA GLU A 21 6.29 -15.66 10.14
C GLU A 21 6.25 -14.76 11.38
N GLU A 22 6.51 -15.36 12.55
CA GLU A 22 6.53 -14.63 13.82
C GLU A 22 7.54 -13.47 13.79
N ARG A 23 7.13 -12.33 14.37
CA ARG A 23 7.92 -11.09 14.53
C ARG A 23 8.26 -10.34 13.23
N GLU A 24 7.80 -10.81 12.07
CA GLU A 24 7.95 -10.09 10.80
C GLU A 24 7.15 -8.77 10.79
N GLN A 25 7.64 -7.78 10.04
CA GLN A 25 6.92 -6.55 9.74
C GLN A 25 6.17 -6.69 8.40
N VAL A 26 4.85 -6.66 8.46
CA VAL A 26 3.98 -6.81 7.29
C VAL A 26 3.36 -5.46 6.94
N LEU A 27 3.80 -4.86 5.84
CA LEU A 27 3.24 -3.63 5.32
C LEU A 27 2.06 -3.93 4.38
N VAL A 28 0.87 -3.46 4.73
CA VAL A 28 -0.34 -3.58 3.89
C VAL A 28 -0.74 -2.20 3.39
N ARG A 29 -0.80 -2.03 2.07
CA ARG A 29 -1.17 -0.77 1.40
C ARG A 29 -2.51 -0.94 0.70
N SER A 30 -3.45 -0.04 0.92
CA SER A 30 -4.77 -0.06 0.28
C SER A 30 -5.47 1.29 0.41
N THR A 31 -6.74 1.36 0.01
CA THR A 31 -7.65 2.46 0.30
C THR A 31 -8.64 2.10 1.40
N ALA A 32 -9.31 3.11 1.95
CA ALA A 32 -10.38 2.92 2.94
C ALA A 32 -11.54 2.03 2.45
N LEU A 33 -11.71 1.84 1.14
CA LEU A 33 -12.75 0.96 0.59
C LEU A 33 -12.50 -0.53 0.84
N ALA A 34 -11.25 -0.91 1.13
CA ALA A 34 -10.90 -2.28 1.49
C ALA A 34 -11.07 -2.56 3.00
N ALA A 35 -11.70 -1.66 3.76
CA ALA A 35 -11.77 -1.74 5.22
C ALA A 35 -12.14 -3.13 5.77
N PRO A 36 -13.17 -3.84 5.26
CA PRO A 36 -13.50 -5.18 5.76
C PRO A 36 -12.33 -6.17 5.67
N LEU A 37 -11.60 -6.18 4.55
CA LEU A 37 -10.45 -7.07 4.37
C LEU A 37 -9.23 -6.62 5.19
N LEU A 38 -9.01 -5.31 5.34
CA LEU A 38 -7.89 -4.78 6.11
C LEU A 38 -7.99 -5.16 7.60
N LEU A 39 -9.20 -5.15 8.16
CA LEU A 39 -9.44 -5.57 9.55
C LEU A 39 -9.16 -7.06 9.75
N GLU A 40 -9.58 -7.91 8.81
CA GLU A 40 -9.30 -9.34 8.85
C GLU A 40 -7.81 -9.64 8.69
N LEU A 41 -7.11 -8.94 7.79
CA LEU A 41 -5.66 -9.03 7.63
C LEU A 41 -4.92 -8.63 8.90
N GLN A 42 -5.30 -7.52 9.52
CA GLN A 42 -4.69 -7.08 10.77
C GLN A 42 -4.84 -8.15 11.85
N GLY A 43 -6.03 -8.74 12.00
CA GLY A 43 -6.27 -9.82 12.96
C GLY A 43 -5.48 -11.11 12.65
N GLU A 44 -5.39 -11.51 11.38
CA GLU A 44 -4.62 -12.68 10.95
C GLU A 44 -3.12 -12.52 11.17
N ILE A 45 -2.55 -11.37 10.81
CA ILE A 45 -1.12 -11.06 11.00
C ILE A 45 -0.77 -11.10 12.49
N LEU A 46 -1.60 -10.49 13.34
CA LEU A 46 -1.38 -10.51 14.79
C LEU A 46 -1.49 -11.91 15.39
N ARG A 47 -2.43 -12.74 14.91
CA ARG A 47 -2.57 -14.14 15.36
C ARG A 47 -1.36 -15.00 15.02
N ARG A 48 -0.56 -14.60 14.01
CA ARG A 48 0.72 -15.22 13.63
C ARG A 48 1.92 -14.65 14.37
N GLY A 49 1.72 -13.73 15.31
CA GLY A 49 2.82 -13.10 16.06
C GLY A 49 3.62 -12.07 15.27
N ALA A 50 3.12 -11.62 14.11
CA ALA A 50 3.74 -10.60 13.26
C ALA A 50 3.18 -9.19 13.53
N TRP A 51 3.85 -8.17 12.99
CA TRP A 51 3.52 -6.75 13.19
C TRP A 51 2.87 -6.16 11.93
N PRO A 52 1.55 -5.87 11.94
CA PRO A 52 0.89 -5.23 10.82
C PRO A 52 1.17 -3.71 10.81
N LEU A 53 1.55 -3.18 9.65
CA LEU A 53 1.57 -1.75 9.35
C LEU A 53 0.60 -1.45 8.21
N LEU A 54 -0.52 -0.81 8.53
CA LEU A 54 -1.52 -0.42 7.52
C LEU A 54 -1.23 0.99 6.98
N ARG A 55 -1.12 1.11 5.66
CA ARG A 55 -1.09 2.37 4.93
C ARG A 55 -2.37 2.48 4.11
N VAL A 56 -3.33 3.23 4.64
CA VAL A 56 -4.68 3.36 4.09
C VAL A 56 -4.84 4.75 3.51
N GLU A 57 -5.04 4.83 2.20
CA GLU A 57 -5.30 6.07 1.48
C GLU A 57 -6.79 6.43 1.58
N VAL A 58 -7.07 7.71 1.81
CA VAL A 58 -8.45 8.24 1.81
C VAL A 58 -8.86 8.69 0.40
N PRO A 59 -10.16 8.64 0.05
CA PRO A 59 -10.62 9.09 -1.27
C PRO A 59 -10.21 10.54 -1.54
N GLY A 60 -9.60 10.80 -2.71
CA GLY A 60 -9.16 12.13 -3.11
C GLY A 60 -7.77 12.53 -2.61
N GLU A 61 -7.08 11.67 -1.84
CA GLU A 61 -5.73 11.95 -1.34
C GLU A 61 -4.73 12.19 -2.48
N ALA A 62 -4.78 11.37 -3.53
CA ALA A 62 -3.85 11.47 -4.65
C ALA A 62 -4.11 12.73 -5.48
N SER A 63 -5.38 13.01 -5.83
CA SER A 63 -5.73 14.24 -6.54
C SER A 63 -5.36 15.50 -5.76
N THR A 64 -5.59 15.50 -4.44
CA THR A 64 -5.19 16.59 -3.53
C THR A 64 -3.68 16.79 -3.50
N PHE A 65 -2.90 15.70 -3.45
CA PHE A 65 -1.45 15.76 -3.50
C PHE A 65 -0.97 16.44 -4.78
N TYR A 66 -1.41 15.99 -5.96
CA TYR A 66 -0.97 16.60 -7.22
C TYR A 66 -1.44 18.04 -7.42
N ALA A 67 -2.58 18.41 -6.85
CA ALA A 67 -3.08 19.80 -6.92
C ALA A 67 -2.24 20.78 -6.08
N ASN A 68 -1.53 20.30 -5.06
CA ASN A 68 -0.84 21.16 -4.08
C ASN A 68 0.67 20.92 -3.97
N ALA A 69 1.19 19.84 -4.54
CA ALA A 69 2.61 19.50 -4.47
C ALA A 69 3.48 20.54 -5.18
N ARG A 70 4.58 20.90 -4.53
CA ARG A 70 5.65 21.75 -5.09
C ARG A 70 6.73 20.90 -5.71
N ASP A 71 7.65 21.52 -6.44
CA ASP A 71 8.73 20.82 -7.14
C ASP A 71 9.53 19.87 -6.24
N GLU A 72 9.85 20.28 -5.02
CA GLU A 72 10.54 19.41 -4.03
C GLU A 72 9.76 18.12 -3.73
N GLN A 73 8.42 18.19 -3.64
CA GLN A 73 7.59 17.01 -3.38
C GLN A 73 7.30 16.17 -4.64
N LEU A 74 7.50 16.76 -5.82
CA LEU A 74 7.31 16.09 -7.11
C LEU A 74 8.58 15.38 -7.59
N ASP A 75 9.75 15.95 -7.27
CA ASP A 75 11.06 15.48 -7.71
C ASP A 75 11.85 14.72 -6.63
N ASP A 76 11.36 14.71 -5.39
CA ASP A 76 11.89 13.88 -4.29
C ASP A 76 10.77 13.01 -3.67
N PHE A 77 11.08 12.30 -2.59
CA PHE A 77 10.16 11.43 -1.86
C PHE A 77 10.40 11.45 -0.36
N PRO A 78 9.36 11.18 0.45
CA PRO A 78 9.54 11.11 1.90
C PRO A 78 10.44 9.93 2.29
N GLN A 79 11.51 10.22 3.03
CA GLN A 79 12.46 9.20 3.52
C GLN A 79 11.79 8.12 4.39
N LEU A 80 10.67 8.46 5.04
CA LEU A 80 9.87 7.50 5.79
C LEU A 80 9.31 6.39 4.89
N ALA A 81 8.81 6.73 3.69
CA ALA A 81 8.29 5.73 2.76
C ALA A 81 9.39 4.77 2.25
N LEU A 82 10.61 5.28 2.04
CA LEU A 82 11.75 4.42 1.70
C LEU A 82 12.14 3.52 2.88
N THR A 83 12.08 4.05 4.10
CA THR A 83 12.38 3.30 5.33
C THR A 83 11.40 2.15 5.49
N GLU A 84 10.10 2.38 5.30
CA GLU A 84 9.07 1.33 5.34
C GLU A 84 9.33 0.24 4.29
N ALA A 85 9.56 0.61 3.03
CA ALA A 85 9.84 -0.36 1.98
C ALA A 85 11.11 -1.19 2.25
N LYS A 86 12.11 -0.59 2.91
CA LYS A 86 13.35 -1.27 3.29
C LYS A 86 13.23 -2.11 4.56
N LYS A 87 12.37 -1.75 5.51
CA LYS A 87 12.26 -2.43 6.81
C LYS A 87 11.14 -3.46 6.88
N ALA A 88 10.15 -3.38 5.99
CA ALA A 88 9.14 -4.41 5.87
C ALA A 88 9.76 -5.72 5.37
N ASP A 89 9.39 -6.82 6.02
CA ASP A 89 9.75 -8.18 5.60
C ASP A 89 8.83 -8.65 4.48
N LYS A 90 7.54 -8.32 4.58
CA LYS A 90 6.49 -8.64 3.61
C LYS A 90 5.70 -7.39 3.22
N ILE A 91 5.32 -7.28 1.94
CA ILE A 91 4.53 -6.13 1.45
C ILE A 91 3.34 -6.62 0.62
N LEU A 92 2.14 -6.27 1.06
CA LEU A 92 0.89 -6.55 0.35
C LEU A 92 0.27 -5.24 -0.14
N SER A 93 -0.08 -5.16 -1.42
CA SER A 93 -0.80 -4.02 -1.99
C SER A 93 -2.16 -4.46 -2.52
N ILE A 94 -3.25 -3.92 -1.95
CA ILE A 94 -4.62 -4.19 -2.34
C ILE A 94 -5.13 -2.99 -3.14
N GLN A 95 -5.58 -3.25 -4.37
CA GLN A 95 -6.18 -2.23 -5.21
C GLN A 95 -7.69 -2.20 -4.94
N ALA A 96 -8.15 -1.17 -4.25
CA ALA A 96 -9.56 -0.90 -4.01
C ALA A 96 -9.90 0.51 -4.49
N THR A 97 -10.08 0.66 -5.80
CA THR A 97 -10.22 1.97 -6.44
C THR A 97 -11.64 2.52 -6.26
N ALA A 98 -11.75 3.70 -5.64
CA ALA A 98 -13.03 4.40 -5.46
C ALA A 98 -13.50 5.06 -6.75
N ASP A 99 -12.59 5.78 -7.40
CA ASP A 99 -12.81 6.41 -8.69
C ASP A 99 -11.63 6.10 -9.62
N PRO A 100 -11.81 5.28 -10.67
CA PRO A 100 -10.74 5.03 -11.65
C PRO A 100 -10.35 6.28 -12.43
N ARG A 101 -11.12 7.38 -12.32
CA ARG A 101 -10.88 8.67 -12.95
C ARG A 101 -10.39 9.74 -11.96
N GLU A 102 -10.01 9.37 -10.74
CA GLU A 102 -9.55 10.34 -9.74
C GLU A 102 -8.46 11.27 -10.27
N LEU A 103 -7.51 10.73 -11.04
CA LEU A 103 -6.41 11.48 -11.64
C LEU A 103 -6.66 11.88 -13.10
N ALA A 104 -7.88 11.73 -13.64
CA ALA A 104 -8.17 11.97 -15.05
C ALA A 104 -7.97 13.45 -15.47
N ARG A 105 -8.02 14.38 -14.51
CA ARG A 105 -7.76 15.82 -14.74
C ARG A 105 -6.37 16.26 -14.31
N THR A 106 -5.55 15.36 -13.77
CA THR A 106 -4.19 15.65 -13.34
C THR A 106 -3.26 15.67 -14.54
N ASP A 107 -2.34 16.63 -14.58
CA ASP A 107 -1.31 16.69 -15.63
C ASP A 107 -0.43 15.42 -15.60
N PRO A 108 -0.40 14.63 -16.68
CA PRO A 108 0.43 13.43 -16.78
C PRO A 108 1.92 13.68 -16.53
N ALA A 109 2.43 14.89 -16.80
CA ALA A 109 3.81 15.25 -16.55
C ALA A 109 4.15 15.23 -15.05
N LEU A 110 3.22 15.66 -14.18
CA LEU A 110 3.39 15.62 -12.73
C LEU A 110 3.41 14.18 -12.21
N ILE A 111 2.52 13.33 -12.73
CA ILE A 111 2.48 11.90 -12.40
C ILE A 111 3.82 11.24 -12.80
N ALA A 112 4.32 11.54 -14.00
CA ALA A 112 5.58 11.01 -14.48
C ALA A 112 6.79 11.50 -13.66
N ARG A 113 6.78 12.76 -13.19
CA ARG A 113 7.82 13.30 -12.27
C ARG A 113 7.87 12.50 -10.98
N VAL A 114 6.74 12.35 -10.32
CA VAL A 114 6.62 11.60 -9.05
C VAL A 114 7.00 10.13 -9.24
N ALA A 115 6.57 9.51 -10.34
CA ALA A 115 6.93 8.12 -10.64
C ALA A 115 8.44 7.93 -10.81
N ARG A 116 9.14 8.90 -11.41
CA ARG A 116 10.61 8.89 -11.52
C ARG A 116 11.28 9.11 -10.17
N ALA A 117 10.83 10.12 -9.41
CA ALA A 117 11.37 10.43 -8.10
C ALA A 117 11.26 9.23 -7.15
N ARG A 118 10.11 8.55 -7.12
CA ARG A 118 9.83 7.41 -6.23
C ARG A 118 10.42 6.08 -6.70
N LYS A 119 11.24 6.05 -7.76
CA LYS A 119 11.91 4.84 -8.25
C LYS A 119 12.65 4.06 -7.14
N PRO A 120 13.41 4.70 -6.22
CA PRO A 120 14.10 3.96 -5.15
C PRO A 120 13.16 3.24 -4.19
N ILE A 121 11.99 3.81 -3.90
CA ILE A 121 10.96 3.16 -3.06
C ILE A 121 10.42 1.94 -3.79
N ARG A 122 10.04 2.10 -5.06
CA ARG A 122 9.51 1.00 -5.88
C ARG A 122 10.51 -0.15 -5.98
N GLU A 123 11.78 0.15 -6.20
CA GLU A 123 12.84 -0.86 -6.25
C GLU A 123 13.04 -1.57 -4.90
N ALA A 124 12.94 -0.84 -3.78
CA ALA A 124 12.98 -1.45 -2.46
C ALA A 124 11.78 -2.38 -2.22
N THR A 125 10.58 -1.96 -2.63
CA THR A 125 9.36 -2.77 -2.53
C THR A 125 9.42 -4.04 -3.37
N LEU A 126 9.89 -3.96 -4.62
CA LEU A 126 9.96 -5.12 -5.53
C LEU A 126 10.95 -6.20 -5.09
N LYS A 127 11.91 -5.86 -4.22
CA LYS A 127 12.84 -6.82 -3.63
C LYS A 127 12.21 -7.65 -2.50
N ARG A 128 11.01 -7.29 -2.05
CA ARG A 128 10.29 -8.01 -0.99
C ARG A 128 9.37 -9.06 -1.61
N GLN A 129 9.16 -10.14 -0.87
CA GLN A 129 8.23 -11.19 -1.28
C GLN A 129 6.78 -10.67 -1.15
N TRP A 130 5.97 -11.06 -2.13
CA TRP A 130 4.54 -10.75 -2.27
C TRP A 130 3.67 -11.67 -1.43
#